data_AF-A0A3M1ECQ0-F1
#
_entry.id   AF-A0A3M1ECQ0-F1
#
_cell.length_a   1.000
_cell.length_b   1.000
_cell.length_c   1.000
_cell.angle_alpha   90.00
_cell.angle_beta   90.00
_cell.angle_gamma   90.00
#
_symmetry.space_group_name_H-M   'P 1'
#
loop_
_entity.id
_entity.type
_entity.pdbx_description
1 polymer ?
#
loop_
_entity_poly.entity_id
_entity_poly.type
_entity_poly.pdbx_seq_one_letter_code
_entity_poly.pdbx_strand_id
1 'polypeptide(L)' 'MTGNVTPPAATIAYIAQMLPNLHATFIYREIFALRKRGFRLLPLSVRRPDPRQLSAEAKPLLAETRYIFPLRWRPLLA' A
#
# COMPACT_ATOMS: atom_id res chain seq x y z
N MET A 1 -9.45 -25.94 -27.46
CA MET A 1 -9.39 -25.65 -26.00
C MET A 1 -8.21 -24.74 -25.74
N THR A 2 -8.35 -23.44 -25.97
CA THR A 2 -7.32 -22.44 -25.65
C THR A 2 -7.60 -21.92 -24.24
N GLY A 3 -6.76 -22.30 -23.27
CA GLY A 3 -6.84 -21.76 -21.92
C GLY A 3 -6.58 -20.26 -21.96
N ASN A 4 -7.55 -19.45 -21.54
CA ASN A 4 -7.36 -18.02 -21.33
C ASN A 4 -6.30 -17.82 -20.25
N VAL A 5 -5.07 -17.54 -20.65
CA VAL A 5 -4.02 -17.05 -19.75
C VAL A 5 -4.39 -15.61 -19.42
N THR A 6 -5.06 -15.39 -18.30
CA THR A 6 -5.29 -14.03 -17.79
C THR A 6 -3.93 -13.40 -17.54
N PRO A 7 -3.57 -12.29 -18.23
CA PRO A 7 -2.29 -11.65 -18.00
C PRO A 7 -2.18 -11.28 -16.52
N PRO A 8 -1.01 -11.49 -15.88
CA PRO A 8 -0.85 -11.22 -14.47
C PRO A 8 -1.19 -9.75 -14.22
N ALA A 9 -2.14 -9.49 -13.33
CA ALA A 9 -2.66 -8.15 -13.12
C ALA A 9 -1.52 -7.14 -12.91
N ALA A 10 -1.61 -6.00 -13.61
CA ALA A 10 -0.63 -4.94 -13.54
C ALA A 10 -0.43 -4.52 -12.08
N THR A 11 0.82 -4.28 -11.70
CA THR A 11 1.17 -3.86 -10.34
C THR A 11 1.26 -2.34 -10.28
N ILE A 12 0.51 -1.72 -9.37
CA ILE A 12 0.52 -0.26 -9.17
C ILE A 12 1.16 0.02 -7.82
N ALA A 13 2.22 0.83 -7.81
CA ALA A 13 2.85 1.31 -6.59
C ALA A 13 2.28 2.67 -6.19
N TYR A 14 1.80 2.78 -4.95
CA TYR A 14 1.39 4.04 -4.35
C TYR A 14 2.51 4.51 -3.43
N ILE A 15 3.05 5.71 -3.64
CA ILE A 15 4.06 6.30 -2.76
C ILE A 15 3.49 7.57 -2.15
N ALA A 16 3.47 7.64 -0.83
CA ALA A 16 3.02 8.81 -0.09
C ALA A 16 3.92 9.10 1.12
N GLN A 17 3.92 10.36 1.58
CA GLN A 17 4.67 10.77 2.76
C GLN A 17 4.21 10.01 4.02
N MET A 18 2.90 9.79 4.15
CA MET A 18 2.30 9.08 5.26
C MET A 18 1.02 8.37 4.81
N LEU A 19 1.01 7.04 4.88
CA LEU A 19 -0.13 6.18 4.53
C LEU A 19 -0.16 4.97 5.48
N PRO A 20 -1.35 4.52 5.92
CA PRO A 20 -2.64 5.22 5.86
C PRO A 20 -2.68 6.51 6.72
N ASN A 21 -3.56 7.47 6.42
CA ASN A 21 -3.80 8.64 7.28
C ASN A 21 -5.27 9.11 7.19
N LEU A 22 -5.75 9.91 8.16
CA LEU A 22 -7.15 10.38 8.22
C LEU A 22 -7.57 11.30 7.08
N HIS A 23 -6.62 11.99 6.44
CA HIS A 23 -6.84 12.90 5.32
C HIS A 23 -6.70 12.19 3.96
N ALA A 24 -6.21 10.95 3.92
CA ALA A 24 -5.93 10.16 2.73
C ALA A 24 -7.07 9.17 2.43
N THR A 25 -8.30 9.53 2.78
CA THR A 25 -9.49 8.67 2.61
C THR A 25 -9.73 8.27 1.16
N PHE A 26 -9.50 9.20 0.24
CA PHE A 26 -9.58 8.92 -1.20
C PHE A 26 -8.53 7.88 -1.64
N ILE A 27 -7.31 7.97 -1.11
CA ILE A 27 -6.21 7.08 -1.50
C ILE A 27 -6.50 5.64 -1.07
N TYR A 28 -6.85 5.41 0.20
CA TYR A 28 -7.08 4.05 0.64
C TYR A 28 -8.35 3.42 0.03
N ARG A 29 -9.40 4.22 -0.23
CA ARG A 29 -10.61 3.74 -0.92
C ARG A 29 -10.33 3.36 -2.36
N GLU A 30 -9.50 4.14 -3.04
CA GLU A 30 -9.05 3.82 -4.39
C GLU A 30 -8.23 2.52 -4.41
N ILE A 31 -7.28 2.35 -3.49
CA ILE A 31 -6.50 1.11 -3.34
C ILE A 31 -7.44 -0.09 -3.16
N PHE A 32 -8.45 0.03 -2.30
CA PHE A 32 -9.43 -1.04 -2.10
C PHE A 32 -10.27 -1.33 -3.35
N ALA A 33 -10.70 -0.29 -4.07
CA ALA A 33 -11.46 -0.44 -5.31
C ALA A 33 -10.64 -1.09 -6.43
N LEU A 34 -9.37 -0.71 -6.59
CA LEU A 34 -8.46 -1.29 -7.58
C LEU A 34 -8.16 -2.75 -7.27
N ARG A 35 -7.98 -3.11 -5.99
CA ARG A 35 -7.83 -4.52 -5.59
C ARG A 35 -9.05 -5.36 -5.94
N LYS A 36 -10.26 -4.85 -5.69
CA LYS A 36 -11.51 -5.52 -6.07
C LYS A 36 -11.61 -5.75 -7.59
N ARG A 37 -10.92 -4.93 -8.39
CA ARG A 37 -10.81 -5.09 -9.86
C ARG A 37 -9.67 -6.00 -10.30
N GLY A 38 -8.97 -6.63 -9.36
CA GLY A 38 -7.92 -7.62 -9.63
C GLY A 38 -6.51 -7.05 -9.73
N PHE A 39 -6.29 -5.74 -9.59
CA PHE A 39 -4.94 -5.16 -9.62
C PHE A 39 -4.10 -5.61 -8.41
N ARG A 40 -2.78 -5.70 -8.62
CA ARG A 40 -1.82 -5.85 -7.52
C ARG A 40 -1.39 -4.47 -7.04
N LEU A 41 -1.53 -4.20 -5.75
CA LEU A 41 -1.25 -2.88 -5.17
C LEU A 41 -0.07 -2.98 -4.22
N LEU A 42 0.92 -2.12 -4.41
CA LEU A 42 2.08 -1.98 -3.53
C LEU A 42 2.04 -0.60 -2.85
N PRO A 43 1.38 -0.47 -1.69
CA PRO A 43 1.42 0.77 -0.92
C PRO A 43 2.79 0.94 -0.24
N LEU A 44 3.38 2.11 -0.42
CA LEU A 44 4.65 2.56 0.12
C LEU A 44 4.42 3.86 0.88
N SER A 45 4.88 3.89 2.12
CA SER A 45 4.81 5.09 2.96
C SER A 45 6.20 5.48 3.42
N VAL A 46 6.53 6.77 3.33
CA VAL A 46 7.81 7.28 3.84
C VAL A 46 7.88 7.08 5.35
N ARG A 47 6.84 7.47 6.10
CA ARG A 47 6.75 7.30 7.56
C ARG A 47 5.61 6.37 7.95
N ARG A 48 5.79 5.61 9.03
CA ARG A 48 4.71 4.83 9.63
C ARG A 48 3.79 5.77 10.44
N PRO A 49 2.46 5.78 10.20
CA PRO A 49 1.52 6.57 10.98
C PRO A 49 1.31 5.97 12.38
N ASP A 50 0.81 6.77 13.32
CA ASP A 50 0.34 6.28 14.62
C ASP A 50 -0.97 5.49 14.44
N PRO A 51 -1.00 4.18 14.76
CA PRO A 51 -2.21 3.36 14.63
C PRO A 51 -3.43 3.88 15.41
N ARG A 52 -3.22 4.64 16.49
CA ARG A 52 -4.30 5.21 17.32
C ARG A 52 -5.05 6.33 16.60
N GLN A 53 -4.42 6.95 15.61
CA GLN A 53 -4.98 8.05 14.84
C GLN A 53 -5.67 7.58 13.56
N LEU A 54 -5.85 6.27 13.35
CA LEU A 54 -6.45 5.73 12.13
C LEU A 54 -7.91 5.37 12.30
N SER A 55 -8.69 5.60 11.25
CA SER A 55 -10.04 5.06 11.13
C SER A 55 -9.99 3.53 11.07
N ALA A 56 -11.06 2.86 11.52
CA ALA A 56 -11.16 1.40 11.45
C ALA A 56 -11.01 0.88 10.01
N GLU A 57 -11.53 1.63 9.04
CA GLU A 57 -11.43 1.33 7.59
C GLU A 57 -9.98 1.30 7.10
N ALA A 58 -9.11 2.16 7.64
CA ALA A 58 -7.73 2.30 7.18
C ALA A 58 -6.74 1.33 7.87
N LYS A 59 -7.13 0.72 9.00
CA LYS A 59 -6.26 -0.20 9.77
C LYS A 59 -5.69 -1.36 8.95
N PRO A 60 -6.42 -2.03 8.02
CA PRO A 60 -5.87 -3.12 7.23
C PRO A 60 -4.63 -2.71 6.43
N LEU A 61 -4.56 -1.46 5.95
CA LEU A 61 -3.42 -0.97 5.19
C LEU A 61 -2.13 -0.85 6.01
N LEU A 62 -2.21 -0.84 7.35
CA LEU A 62 -1.01 -0.78 8.18
C LEU A 62 -0.09 -1.98 7.94
N ALA A 63 -0.66 -3.17 7.77
CA ALA A 63 0.07 -4.42 7.59
C ALA A 63 0.58 -4.60 6.16
N GLU A 64 -0.10 -3.95 5.20
CA GLU A 64 0.16 -4.13 3.77
C GLU A 64 1.08 -3.04 3.20
N THR A 65 1.17 -1.90 3.88
CA THR A 65 2.05 -0.79 3.48
C THR A 65 3.48 -1.08 3.88
N ARG A 66 4.41 -0.95 2.93
CA ARG A 66 5.84 -0.99 3.25
C ARG A 66 6.31 0.40 3.65
N TYR A 67 7.02 0.47 4.77
CA TYR A 67 7.52 1.72 5.33
C TYR A 67 9.00 1.90 4.99
N ILE A 68 9.35 3.08 4.49
CA ILE A 68 10.74 3.41 4.14
C ILE A 68 11.53 3.74 5.40
N PHE A 69 10.95 4.53 6.32
CA PHE A 69 11.58 4.89 7.58
C PHE A 69 11.02 4.11 8.78
N PRO A 70 11.85 3.79 9.78
CA PRO A 70 13.29 4.09 9.84
C PRO A 70 14.09 3.25 8.83
N LEU A 71 15.06 3.89 8.16
CA LEU A 71 15.97 3.17 7.27
C LEU A 71 16.70 2.12 8.10
N ARG A 72 16.90 0.93 7.54
CA ARG A 72 17.81 -0.06 8.08
C ARG A 72 19.18 0.25 7.48
N TRP A 73 20.16 0.64 8.28
CA TRP A 73 21.44 1.18 7.79
C TRP A 73 22.35 0.08 7.25
N ARG A 74 22.17 -1.16 7.73
CA ARG A 74 22.96 -2.34 7.32
C ARG A 74 22.98 -2.58 5.79
N PRO A 75 21.85 -2.63 5.08
CA PRO A 75 21.85 -2.78 3.61
C PRO A 75 22.31 -1.54 2.84
N LEU A 76 22.48 -0.38 3.48
CA LEU A 76 22.91 0.87 2.84
C LEU A 76 24.45 1.04 2.85
N LEU A 77 25.15 0.28 3.70
CA LEU A 77 26.59 0.31 3.87
C LEU A 77 27.31 -0.89 3.22
N ALA A 78 26.58 -1.71 2.47
CA ALA A 78 27.06 -2.91 1.79
C ALA A 78 27.28 -2.67 0.30
#